data_AF-A0A388LVG0-F1
#
_entry.id   AF-A0A388LVG0-F1
#
_cell.length_a   1.000
_cell.length_b   1.000
_cell.length_c   1.000
_cell.angle_alpha   90.00
_cell.angle_beta   90.00
_cell.angle_gamma   90.00
#
_symmetry.space_group_name_H-M   'P 1'
#
loop_
_entity.id
_entity.type
_entity.pdbx_description
1 polymer ?
#
loop_
_entity_poly.entity_id
_entity_poly.type
_entity_poly.pdbx_seq_one_letter_code
_entity_poly.pdbx_strand_id
1 'polypeptide(L)'
;MQPVRLAGKLQKSAKKKSTKKKTPKRYTPRRGTPKTKIATKIGTAGRAKYICENIRALSEFSANELKDICRKEDVEYENKVLATINIAEKCAIEAYGKDEEDVTDDNVEVVVPTSDDEDDDEVAEPGTESTLAFRPVSVRINNQEHGVNVFKTLAEAEKKGFRKFSMQSEGGNVWVDGWKKIRKAFGTTPVIVDGTASTLAKCKKNLEEGKLVNMGCLRRWHPKGNQDKKALVNMLRNPKRLGELKSFDVTVLFRYFSEEFSQGINEILPEEGGLPYPRIGDHVRFRLQKLDDIHPLLCNANNVPQASSRKRSELLQQEIEQAFERWPNIGGGVVTSKEVETCILKEPAEANKLLKMEDVNQLRQRLDGLVRTPLDRNTGETLVICPKLYHEAMMMMFVCNPGYRIVKEDEAAIIEQMAVDSKEVGLSDFGKLNKKGTFGAAYVQPKHKDLDRYRPICPSHSEPSVRTSKCVARALNHLLRNIPQSWHFNLKAVSEVVPRLDSMNKTMRRRCGSGLHMSTMSYDIKDMFSKLPHKKIIEAVDWIIDHFKTKGVKMVRVNPQGKGSTFGRTTGDDHWRVIDLEELRTFVRFDLKHTYVKATGVLIN
;
A
#
# COMPACT_ATOMS: atom_id res chain seq x y z
N MET A 1 41.98 13.40 30.66
CA MET A 1 41.66 14.68 31.30
C MET A 1 40.31 15.17 30.79
N GLN A 2 39.36 15.29 31.70
CA GLN A 2 38.04 15.93 31.61
C GLN A 2 38.19 17.48 31.50
N PRO A 3 37.14 18.34 31.35
CA PRO A 3 35.76 18.13 31.83
C PRO A 3 34.56 18.70 31.02
N VAL A 4 33.41 18.25 31.51
CA VAL A 4 32.00 18.66 31.35
C VAL A 4 31.66 19.89 32.21
N ARG A 5 30.62 20.69 31.85
CA ARG A 5 29.53 21.28 32.72
C ARG A 5 28.90 22.53 32.06
N LEU A 6 27.59 22.67 31.84
CA LEU A 6 26.39 22.81 32.72
C LEU A 6 26.15 24.21 33.33
N ALA A 7 24.91 24.70 33.12
CA ALA A 7 24.15 25.77 33.82
C ALA A 7 24.64 27.23 33.63
N GLY A 8 23.84 28.29 33.56
CA GLY A 8 22.42 28.57 33.83
C GLY A 8 22.30 30.05 34.27
N LYS A 9 21.12 30.69 34.15
CA LYS A 9 20.60 31.86 34.92
C LYS A 9 19.34 32.41 34.21
N LEU A 10 18.12 32.38 34.77
CA LEU A 10 17.51 33.04 35.95
C LEU A 10 16.98 34.47 35.68
N GLN A 11 15.65 34.65 35.85
CA GLN A 11 14.92 35.72 36.60
C GLN A 11 13.39 35.57 36.30
N LYS A 12 12.50 35.12 37.24
CA LYS A 12 11.78 35.83 38.33
C LYS A 12 11.12 37.16 37.86
N SER A 13 9.85 37.54 38.10
CA SER A 13 8.77 37.10 39.02
C SER A 13 7.50 38.01 38.93
N ALA A 14 6.37 37.56 39.52
CA ALA A 14 5.24 38.34 40.12
C ALA A 14 4.15 38.92 39.17
N LYS A 15 2.86 39.12 39.53
CA LYS A 15 2.02 38.91 40.73
C LYS A 15 0.50 38.97 40.33
N LYS A 16 -0.37 38.41 41.19
CA LYS A 16 -1.85 38.26 41.13
C LYS A 16 -2.63 39.51 41.64
N LYS A 17 -3.90 39.70 41.22
CA LYS A 17 -5.11 40.19 41.98
C LYS A 17 -6.30 40.41 41.01
N SER A 18 -7.40 39.63 41.05
CA SER A 18 -8.64 39.70 41.87
C SER A 18 -9.60 40.86 41.59
N THR A 19 -10.88 40.57 41.26
CA THR A 19 -12.11 41.00 42.00
C THR A 19 -13.41 40.48 41.36
N LYS A 20 -14.49 40.51 42.15
CA LYS A 20 -15.76 39.75 42.10
C LYS A 20 -16.93 40.52 41.43
N LYS A 21 -17.98 39.73 41.11
CA LYS A 21 -19.42 39.91 41.45
C LYS A 21 -20.36 40.69 40.49
N LYS A 22 -21.41 40.01 39.98
CA LYS A 22 -22.86 40.11 40.38
C LYS A 22 -23.82 39.76 39.22
N THR A 23 -24.74 38.83 39.46
CA THR A 23 -26.01 38.64 38.73
C THR A 23 -27.05 39.69 39.14
N PRO A 24 -28.11 39.93 38.32
CA PRO A 24 -29.45 39.54 38.79
C PRO A 24 -30.50 39.12 37.72
N LYS A 25 -31.43 38.28 38.20
CA LYS A 25 -32.91 38.24 38.03
C LYS A 25 -33.58 38.03 36.66
N ARG A 26 -33.93 36.76 36.43
CA ARG A 26 -35.27 36.21 36.04
C ARG A 26 -36.30 37.20 35.50
N TYR A 27 -36.71 37.01 34.25
CA TYR A 27 -38.05 37.34 33.75
C TYR A 27 -38.53 36.20 32.84
N THR A 28 -39.71 35.67 33.11
CA THR A 28 -40.40 34.69 32.27
C THR A 28 -41.74 35.30 31.88
N PRO A 29 -42.10 35.33 30.59
CA PRO A 29 -43.49 35.31 30.19
C PRO A 29 -43.79 34.07 29.35
N ARG A 30 -44.77 33.30 29.83
CA ARG A 30 -45.52 32.31 29.06
C ARG A 30 -46.19 32.99 27.87
N ARG A 31 -46.03 32.45 26.65
CA ARG A 31 -46.98 32.62 25.54
C ARG A 31 -47.05 31.32 24.74
N GLY A 32 -48.28 30.89 24.49
CA GLY A 32 -48.64 29.58 23.96
C GLY A 32 -48.16 29.34 22.54
N THR A 33 -48.11 28.05 22.20
CA THR A 33 -47.88 27.52 20.86
C THR A 33 -48.87 28.12 19.86
N PRO A 34 -48.39 28.74 18.76
CA PRO A 34 -49.26 29.05 17.64
C PRO A 34 -49.68 27.75 16.96
N LYS A 35 -50.98 27.44 16.97
CA LYS A 35 -51.55 26.43 16.07
C LYS A 35 -51.45 26.96 14.65
N THR A 36 -50.51 26.44 13.86
CA THR A 36 -50.48 26.65 12.41
C THR A 36 -51.14 25.48 11.68
N LYS A 37 -52.02 25.88 10.76
CA LYS A 37 -52.91 25.06 9.93
C LYS A 37 -52.13 24.01 9.13
N ILE A 38 -52.68 22.81 9.06
CA ILE A 38 -52.20 21.71 8.22
C ILE A 38 -52.34 22.13 6.75
N ALA A 39 -51.22 22.11 6.03
CA ALA A 39 -51.18 22.26 4.58
C ALA A 39 -50.54 21.03 3.93
N THR A 40 -51.07 20.70 2.75
CA THR A 40 -50.81 19.62 1.78
C THR A 40 -49.36 19.11 1.70
N LYS A 41 -49.16 17.80 1.45
CA LYS A 41 -47.85 17.10 1.32
C LYS A 41 -46.80 17.93 0.55
N ILE A 42 -45.87 18.52 1.28
CA ILE A 42 -44.66 19.17 0.76
C ILE A 42 -43.56 18.09 0.65
N GLY A 43 -42.86 18.02 -0.49
CA GLY A 43 -41.80 17.04 -0.74
C GLY A 43 -40.55 17.16 0.15
N THR A 44 -39.59 16.25 -0.04
CA THR A 44 -38.32 16.14 0.74
C THR A 44 -37.58 17.47 0.92
N ALA A 45 -37.61 18.36 -0.07
CA ALA A 45 -36.98 19.69 0.00
C ALA A 45 -37.63 20.62 1.06
N GLY A 46 -38.95 20.57 1.23
CA GLY A 46 -39.62 21.40 2.23
C GLY A 46 -39.55 20.83 3.64
N ARG A 47 -39.47 19.50 3.79
CA ARG A 47 -39.11 18.87 5.08
C ARG A 47 -37.70 19.29 5.51
N ALA A 48 -36.73 19.29 4.60
CA ALA A 48 -35.37 19.76 4.89
C ALA A 48 -35.34 21.25 5.29
N LYS A 49 -36.07 22.11 4.56
CA LYS A 49 -36.21 23.52 4.92
C LYS A 49 -36.83 23.71 6.31
N TYR A 50 -37.86 22.93 6.64
CA TYR A 50 -38.52 22.94 7.94
C TYR A 50 -37.59 22.51 9.08
N ILE A 51 -36.78 21.45 8.88
CA ILE A 51 -35.78 21.02 9.85
C ILE A 51 -34.75 22.13 10.08
N CYS A 52 -34.23 22.75 9.01
CA CYS A 52 -33.25 23.83 9.12
C CYS A 52 -33.81 25.06 9.86
N GLU A 53 -35.07 25.44 9.60
CA GLU A 53 -35.74 26.54 10.30
C GLU A 53 -35.95 26.23 11.79
N ASN A 54 -36.32 24.99 12.14
CA ASN A 54 -36.47 24.56 13.53
C ASN A 54 -35.12 24.50 14.27
N ILE A 55 -34.07 23.97 13.63
CA ILE A 55 -32.71 23.98 14.20
C ILE A 55 -32.27 25.42 14.48
N ARG A 56 -32.54 26.35 13.56
CA ARG A 56 -32.18 27.76 13.73
C ARG A 56 -32.91 28.38 14.93
N ALA A 57 -34.22 28.17 15.05
CA ALA A 57 -35.01 28.67 16.16
C ALA A 57 -34.59 28.06 17.51
N LEU A 58 -34.35 26.74 17.55
CA LEU A 58 -33.94 26.01 18.75
C LEU A 58 -32.50 26.36 19.20
N SER A 59 -31.64 26.78 18.28
CA SER A 59 -30.26 27.18 18.59
C SER A 59 -30.18 28.43 19.49
N GLU A 60 -31.22 29.28 19.49
CA GLU A 60 -31.33 30.49 20.30
C GLU A 60 -31.66 30.21 21.77
N PHE A 61 -32.21 29.03 22.08
CA PHE A 61 -32.54 28.64 23.45
C PHE A 61 -31.29 28.31 24.26
N SER A 62 -31.30 28.59 25.56
CA SER A 62 -30.24 28.18 26.48
C SER A 62 -30.24 26.66 26.70
N ALA A 63 -29.13 26.11 27.19
CA ALA A 63 -29.02 24.67 27.48
C ALA A 63 -30.09 24.18 28.48
N ASN A 64 -30.50 25.03 29.44
CA ASN A 64 -31.53 24.67 30.41
C ASN A 64 -32.93 24.64 29.77
N GLU A 65 -33.21 25.57 28.87
CA GLU A 65 -34.48 25.60 28.12
C GLU A 65 -34.58 24.40 27.17
N LEU A 66 -33.48 24.02 26.50
CA LEU A 66 -33.45 22.82 25.65
C LEU A 66 -33.59 21.53 26.46
N LYS A 67 -33.02 21.44 27.66
CA LYS A 67 -33.27 20.30 28.57
C LYS A 67 -34.74 20.19 28.97
N ASP A 68 -35.42 21.32 29.17
CA ASP A 68 -36.85 21.35 29.48
C ASP A 68 -37.71 20.96 28.27
N ILE A 69 -37.30 21.36 27.06
CA ILE A 69 -37.96 20.93 25.81
C ILE A 69 -37.72 19.44 25.58
N CYS A 70 -36.47 18.96 25.67
CA CYS A 70 -36.11 17.54 25.58
C CYS A 70 -36.94 16.66 26.53
N ARG A 71 -37.14 17.09 27.79
CA ARG A 71 -37.98 16.35 28.74
C ARG A 71 -39.46 16.33 28.38
N LYS A 72 -39.98 17.38 27.75
CA LYS A 72 -41.39 17.44 27.31
C LYS A 72 -41.62 16.63 26.04
N GLU A 73 -40.63 16.68 25.14
CA GLU A 73 -40.65 16.02 23.85
C GLU A 73 -40.09 14.59 23.93
N ASP A 74 -39.78 14.04 25.10
CA ASP A 74 -39.18 12.70 25.28
C ASP A 74 -37.97 12.44 24.35
N VAL A 75 -37.04 13.41 24.31
CA VAL A 75 -35.79 13.36 23.55
C VAL A 75 -34.63 13.40 24.52
N GLU A 76 -33.66 12.48 24.38
CA GLU A 76 -32.48 12.45 25.24
C GLU A 76 -31.60 13.69 25.02
N TYR A 77 -31.25 14.37 26.12
CA TYR A 77 -30.36 15.52 26.09
C TYR A 77 -28.93 15.07 26.37
N GLU A 78 -28.11 14.95 25.33
CA GLU A 78 -26.66 14.72 25.49
C GLU A 78 -25.90 16.04 25.52
N ASN A 79 -26.03 16.83 24.46
CA ASN A 79 -25.46 18.16 24.32
C ASN A 79 -26.41 19.07 23.55
N LYS A 80 -26.17 20.38 23.62
CA LYS A 80 -27.08 21.40 23.08
C LYS A 80 -27.37 21.20 21.58
N VAL A 81 -26.37 20.78 20.82
CA VAL A 81 -26.44 20.62 19.37
C VAL A 81 -27.27 19.38 19.02
N LEU A 82 -26.98 18.25 19.65
CA LEU A 82 -27.70 17.00 19.42
C LEU A 82 -29.18 17.12 19.84
N ALA A 83 -29.44 17.76 20.99
CA ALA A 83 -30.80 18.06 21.44
C ALA A 83 -31.58 18.88 20.40
N THR A 84 -30.96 19.92 19.85
CA THR A 84 -31.56 20.78 18.83
C THR A 84 -31.91 20.02 17.56
N ILE A 85 -31.00 19.16 17.09
CA ILE A 85 -31.20 18.35 15.88
C ILE A 85 -32.30 17.32 16.12
N ASN A 86 -32.23 16.57 17.23
CA ASN A 86 -33.19 15.52 17.55
C ASN A 86 -34.61 16.08 17.75
N ILE A 87 -34.75 17.24 18.42
CA ILE A 87 -36.04 17.93 18.53
C ILE A 87 -36.54 18.35 17.13
N ALA A 88 -35.69 18.96 16.30
CA ALA A 88 -36.10 19.41 14.96
C ALA A 88 -36.48 18.24 14.04
N GLU A 89 -35.78 17.12 14.11
CA GLU A 89 -36.12 15.90 13.37
C GLU A 89 -37.42 15.28 13.87
N LYS A 90 -37.63 15.23 15.20
CA LYS A 90 -38.90 14.77 15.78
C LYS A 90 -40.07 15.64 15.33
N CYS A 91 -39.94 16.97 15.41
CA CYS A 91 -40.97 17.90 14.90
C CYS A 91 -41.23 17.70 13.41
N ALA A 92 -40.20 17.39 12.61
CA ALA A 92 -40.35 17.12 11.18
C ALA A 92 -41.04 15.77 10.91
N ILE A 93 -40.79 14.74 11.73
CA ILE A 93 -41.50 13.46 11.66
C ILE A 93 -42.97 13.65 12.02
N GLU A 94 -43.27 14.44 13.03
CA GLU A 94 -44.66 14.75 13.43
C GLU A 94 -45.39 15.60 12.37
N ALA A 95 -44.69 16.54 11.72
CA ALA A 95 -45.27 17.41 10.71
C ALA A 95 -45.43 16.77 9.32
N TYR A 96 -44.52 15.86 8.93
CA TYR A 96 -44.46 15.32 7.56
C TYR A 96 -44.47 13.78 7.45
N GLY A 97 -44.42 13.05 8.58
CA GLY A 97 -44.30 11.60 8.62
C GLY A 97 -42.85 11.09 8.63
N LYS A 98 -42.68 9.80 8.89
CA LYS A 98 -41.38 9.09 8.85
C LYS A 98 -41.09 8.67 7.40
N ASP A 99 -39.89 8.90 6.88
CA ASP A 99 -39.51 8.42 5.54
C ASP A 99 -39.44 6.88 5.57
N GLU A 100 -40.08 6.21 4.60
CA GLU A 100 -40.19 4.74 4.53
C GLU A 100 -38.88 3.99 4.19
N GLU A 101 -37.70 4.62 4.31
CA GLU A 101 -36.40 3.95 4.06
C GLU A 101 -35.54 3.71 5.33
N ASP A 102 -36.12 3.81 6.54
CA ASP A 102 -35.45 3.42 7.79
C ASP A 102 -36.05 2.14 8.39
N VAL A 103 -35.56 0.98 7.94
CA VAL A 103 -35.56 -0.24 8.76
C VAL A 103 -34.17 -0.37 9.38
N THR A 104 -34.04 0.17 10.59
CA THR A 104 -32.94 -0.10 11.51
C THR A 104 -33.18 -1.47 12.13
N ASP A 105 -32.27 -2.43 11.92
CA ASP A 105 -32.24 -3.66 12.72
C ASP A 105 -31.45 -3.32 14.00
N ASP A 106 -32.21 -3.10 15.06
CA ASP A 106 -31.75 -2.85 16.42
C ASP A 106 -31.07 -4.10 16.97
N ASN A 107 -29.77 -3.99 17.27
CA ASN A 107 -29.10 -4.58 18.44
C ASN A 107 -27.58 -4.38 18.29
N VAL A 108 -27.09 -3.27 18.84
CA VAL A 108 -25.67 -3.14 19.22
C VAL A 108 -25.66 -2.67 20.67
N GLU A 109 -25.31 -3.60 21.56
CA GLU A 109 -24.94 -3.30 22.93
C GLU A 109 -23.81 -2.27 22.97
N VAL A 110 -24.00 -1.30 23.86
CA VAL A 110 -23.09 -0.21 24.15
C VAL A 110 -21.84 -0.76 24.81
N VAL A 111 -20.68 -0.64 24.16
CA VAL A 111 -19.38 -0.71 24.83
C VAL A 111 -18.68 0.63 24.63
N VAL A 112 -18.54 1.34 25.75
CA VAL A 112 -17.90 2.65 25.91
C VAL A 112 -16.39 2.51 25.72
N PRO A 113 -15.75 3.30 24.83
CA PRO A 113 -14.33 3.56 24.93
C PRO A 113 -14.11 4.90 25.64
N THR A 114 -13.52 4.80 26.81
CA THR A 114 -12.87 5.89 27.54
C THR A 114 -11.82 6.57 26.67
N SER A 115 -11.76 7.89 26.80
CA SER A 115 -10.67 8.75 26.36
C SER A 115 -9.32 8.22 26.82
N ASP A 116 -8.32 8.25 25.93
CA ASP A 116 -7.01 8.80 26.22
C ASP A 116 -6.36 9.17 24.88
N ASP A 117 -6.47 10.47 24.57
CA ASP A 117 -5.72 11.18 23.56
C ASP A 117 -4.34 11.49 24.13
N GLU A 118 -3.26 11.26 23.37
CA GLU A 118 -2.10 12.16 23.39
C GLU A 118 -1.65 12.40 21.94
N ASP A 119 -1.87 13.63 21.50
CA ASP A 119 -1.41 14.26 20.27
C ASP A 119 0.09 14.61 20.34
N ASP A 120 0.77 14.60 19.20
CA ASP A 120 1.97 15.40 18.97
C ASP A 120 1.53 16.78 18.45
N ASP A 121 1.69 17.80 19.29
CA ASP A 121 1.47 19.22 19.02
C ASP A 121 2.49 19.78 18.00
N GLU A 122 2.01 20.63 17.08
CA GLU A 122 2.82 21.66 16.45
C GLU A 122 2.18 23.04 16.73
N VAL A 123 2.98 23.90 17.36
CA VAL A 123 2.64 25.13 18.09
C VAL A 123 2.09 26.25 17.19
N ALA A 124 1.00 26.89 17.61
CA ALA A 124 0.58 28.21 17.14
C ALA A 124 0.14 29.12 18.30
N GLU A 125 0.62 30.37 18.29
CA GLU A 125 0.47 31.42 19.30
C GLU A 125 -0.98 31.89 19.57
N PRO A 126 -1.27 32.50 20.75
CA PRO A 126 -2.63 32.73 21.23
C PRO A 126 -3.19 34.09 20.81
N GLY A 127 -4.38 34.10 20.19
CA GLY A 127 -5.09 35.34 19.86
C GLY A 127 -6.59 35.15 19.65
N THR A 128 -7.38 35.74 20.56
CA THR A 128 -8.81 36.09 20.44
C THR A 128 -9.85 34.96 20.33
N GLU A 129 -10.61 34.76 21.43
CA GLU A 129 -11.91 34.09 21.46
C GLU A 129 -12.87 34.73 20.45
N SER A 130 -12.99 34.11 19.28
CA SER A 130 -14.10 34.30 18.35
C SER A 130 -15.15 33.24 18.68
N THR A 131 -16.37 33.68 19.02
CA THR A 131 -17.56 32.83 19.06
C THR A 131 -17.83 32.31 17.65
N LEU A 132 -17.14 31.23 17.27
CA LEU A 132 -17.27 30.56 15.99
C LEU A 132 -18.68 29.97 15.89
N ALA A 133 -19.57 30.70 15.22
CA ALA A 133 -20.89 30.23 14.83
C ALA A 133 -20.77 28.82 14.22
N PHE A 134 -21.49 27.86 14.77
CA PHE A 134 -21.53 26.48 14.28
C PHE A 134 -22.10 26.47 12.86
N ARG A 135 -21.26 26.11 11.89
CA ARG A 135 -21.61 26.02 10.48
C ARG A 135 -21.37 24.59 10.02
N PRO A 136 -22.43 23.82 9.68
CA PRO A 136 -22.24 22.49 9.16
C PRO A 136 -21.51 22.56 7.81
N VAL A 137 -20.62 21.61 7.57
CA VAL A 137 -19.95 21.47 6.28
C VAL A 137 -20.99 21.01 5.26
N SER A 138 -21.42 21.91 4.38
CA SER A 138 -22.28 21.62 3.24
C SER A 138 -21.44 21.43 1.98
N VAL A 139 -21.88 20.51 1.12
CA VAL A 139 -21.24 20.25 -0.17
C VAL A 139 -22.25 20.33 -1.30
N ARG A 140 -21.76 20.78 -2.45
CA ARG A 140 -22.50 20.85 -3.71
C ARG A 140 -21.79 20.02 -4.77
N ILE A 141 -22.51 19.15 -5.46
CA ILE A 141 -21.98 18.35 -6.58
C ILE A 141 -22.55 18.90 -7.89
N ASN A 142 -21.69 19.24 -8.85
CA ASN A 142 -22.06 19.59 -10.24
C ASN A 142 -23.29 20.52 -10.37
N ASN A 143 -23.36 21.61 -9.58
CA ASN A 143 -24.47 22.58 -9.56
C ASN A 143 -25.86 22.04 -9.12
N GLN A 144 -25.95 20.87 -8.48
CA GLN A 144 -27.20 20.38 -7.85
C GLN A 144 -27.41 20.98 -6.44
N GLU A 145 -28.56 20.71 -5.81
CA GLU A 145 -28.93 21.23 -4.48
C GLU A 145 -27.92 20.88 -3.37
N HIS A 146 -27.94 21.69 -2.31
CA HIS A 146 -27.04 21.59 -1.16
C HIS A 146 -27.24 20.31 -0.35
N GLY A 147 -26.17 19.53 -0.19
CA GLY A 147 -26.14 18.41 0.73
C GLY A 147 -25.41 18.79 2.02
N VAL A 148 -26.14 18.95 3.13
CA VAL A 148 -25.55 19.21 4.47
C VAL A 148 -24.98 17.91 5.08
N ASN A 149 -25.52 16.75 4.68
CA ASN A 149 -24.98 15.45 5.05
C ASN A 149 -24.05 14.93 3.94
N VAL A 150 -22.77 15.27 4.03
CA VAL A 150 -21.74 14.89 3.04
C VAL A 150 -21.69 13.37 2.81
N PHE A 151 -21.91 12.55 3.85
CA PHE A 151 -21.93 11.09 3.70
C PHE A 151 -23.08 10.63 2.81
N LYS A 152 -24.30 11.12 3.07
CA LYS A 152 -25.50 10.78 2.28
C LYS A 152 -25.34 11.26 0.84
N THR A 153 -24.84 12.48 0.64
CA THR A 153 -24.59 13.03 -0.70
C THR A 153 -23.64 12.16 -1.52
N LEU A 154 -22.54 11.68 -0.91
CA LEU A 154 -21.60 10.77 -1.58
C LEU A 154 -22.20 9.38 -1.80
N ALA A 155 -22.97 8.85 -0.85
CA ALA A 155 -23.66 7.56 -1.00
C ALA A 155 -24.71 7.60 -2.13
N GLU A 156 -25.43 8.71 -2.28
CA GLU A 156 -26.37 8.91 -3.38
C GLU A 156 -25.69 9.07 -4.73
N ALA A 157 -24.60 9.85 -4.79
CA ALA A 157 -23.77 9.95 -6.00
C ALA A 157 -23.25 8.58 -6.42
N GLU A 158 -22.84 7.76 -5.44
CA GLU A 158 -22.41 6.39 -5.67
C GLU A 158 -23.54 5.49 -6.19
N LYS A 159 -24.73 5.53 -5.58
CA LYS A 159 -25.94 4.78 -5.98
C LYS A 159 -26.39 5.14 -7.39
N LYS A 160 -26.28 6.42 -7.76
CA LYS A 160 -26.58 6.94 -9.12
C LYS A 160 -25.47 6.66 -10.14
N GLY A 161 -24.37 6.02 -9.75
CA GLY A 161 -23.26 5.69 -10.64
C GLY A 161 -22.32 6.86 -10.97
N PHE A 162 -22.46 8.01 -10.31
CA PHE A 162 -21.56 9.14 -10.49
C PHE A 162 -20.21 8.85 -9.83
N ARG A 163 -19.23 8.48 -10.65
CA ARG A 163 -17.87 8.17 -10.19
C ARG A 163 -16.92 9.36 -10.29
N LYS A 164 -17.15 10.32 -11.20
CA LYS A 164 -16.29 11.50 -11.40
C LYS A 164 -17.15 12.76 -11.37
N PHE A 165 -16.80 13.69 -10.50
CA PHE A 165 -17.53 14.95 -10.35
C PHE A 165 -16.71 15.96 -9.55
N SER A 166 -17.08 17.24 -9.66
CA SER A 166 -16.52 18.31 -8.83
C SER A 166 -17.45 18.55 -7.65
N MET A 167 -16.89 18.52 -6.45
CA MET A 167 -17.60 18.76 -5.20
C MET A 167 -17.09 20.07 -4.59
N GLN A 168 -17.94 21.08 -4.53
CA GLN A 168 -17.63 22.35 -3.90
C GLN A 168 -18.12 22.32 -2.45
N SER A 169 -17.21 22.52 -1.49
CA SER A 169 -17.59 22.75 -0.11
C SER A 169 -17.89 24.23 0.13
N GLU A 170 -18.86 24.54 0.96
CA GLU A 170 -19.11 25.93 1.42
C GLU A 170 -18.36 26.26 2.72
N GLY A 171 -17.58 25.30 3.21
CA GLY A 171 -16.86 25.40 4.46
C GLY A 171 -17.75 25.15 5.67
N GLY A 172 -17.14 25.02 6.83
CA GLY A 172 -17.84 24.70 8.07
C GLY A 172 -16.91 24.05 9.08
N ASN A 173 -17.40 23.96 10.31
CA ASN A 173 -16.67 23.39 11.44
C ASN A 173 -17.41 22.21 12.10
N VAL A 174 -18.58 21.82 11.58
CA VAL A 174 -19.39 20.71 12.09
C VAL A 174 -19.70 19.70 11.00
N TRP A 175 -19.49 18.41 11.28
CA TRP A 175 -19.80 17.31 10.36
C TRP A 175 -21.04 16.55 10.86
N VAL A 176 -22.17 16.64 10.16
CA VAL A 176 -23.45 16.02 10.55
C VAL A 176 -23.31 14.53 10.90
N ASP A 177 -22.63 13.76 10.03
CA ASP A 177 -22.43 12.31 10.18
C ASP A 177 -21.08 11.93 10.81
N GLY A 178 -20.29 12.93 11.20
CA GLY A 178 -18.91 12.77 11.65
C GLY A 178 -17.93 12.43 10.51
N TRP A 179 -16.77 13.09 10.52
CA TRP A 179 -15.72 12.83 9.53
C TRP A 179 -15.24 11.37 9.51
N LYS A 180 -15.22 10.69 10.68
CA LYS A 180 -14.78 9.30 10.82
C LYS A 180 -15.58 8.35 9.93
N LYS A 181 -16.89 8.56 9.80
CA LYS A 181 -17.79 7.74 8.98
C LYS A 181 -17.52 7.92 7.48
N ILE A 182 -17.35 9.17 7.05
CA ILE A 182 -16.96 9.53 5.67
C ILE A 182 -15.58 8.97 5.33
N ARG A 183 -14.60 9.12 6.23
CA ARG A 183 -13.24 8.58 6.07
C ARG A 183 -13.24 7.05 5.95
N LYS A 184 -14.03 6.33 6.77
CA LYS A 184 -14.10 4.86 6.73
C LYS A 184 -14.72 4.36 5.42
N ALA A 185 -15.80 5.00 4.97
CA ALA A 185 -16.53 4.55 3.79
C ALA A 185 -15.91 5.04 2.46
N PHE A 186 -15.41 6.28 2.39
CA PHE A 186 -15.00 6.90 1.14
C PHE A 186 -13.55 7.37 1.14
N GLY A 187 -12.79 7.16 2.22
CA GLY A 187 -11.48 7.77 2.44
C GLY A 187 -10.42 7.44 1.38
N THR A 188 -10.54 6.31 0.68
CA THR A 188 -9.64 5.90 -0.41
C THR A 188 -9.99 6.52 -1.76
N THR A 189 -11.05 7.31 -1.84
CA THR A 189 -11.45 8.01 -3.07
C THR A 189 -10.33 8.97 -3.48
N PRO A 190 -9.70 8.82 -4.67
CA PRO A 190 -8.71 9.76 -5.16
C PRO A 190 -9.40 11.10 -5.48
N VAL A 191 -8.79 12.19 -5.03
CA VAL A 191 -9.29 13.54 -5.24
C VAL A 191 -8.18 14.48 -5.68
N ILE A 192 -8.54 15.58 -6.34
CA ILE A 192 -7.62 16.67 -6.67
C ILE A 192 -8.16 17.94 -6.00
N VAL A 193 -7.33 18.55 -5.15
CA VAL A 193 -7.62 19.81 -4.46
C VAL A 193 -6.48 20.77 -4.76
N ASP A 194 -6.79 21.98 -5.23
CA ASP A 194 -5.79 23.00 -5.59
C ASP A 194 -4.69 22.47 -6.54
N GLY A 195 -5.08 21.63 -7.51
CA GLY A 195 -4.14 21.01 -8.46
C GLY A 195 -3.29 19.87 -7.89
N THR A 196 -3.41 19.55 -6.60
CA THR A 196 -2.66 18.46 -5.94
C THR A 196 -3.51 17.20 -5.79
N ALA A 197 -2.97 16.06 -6.24
CA ALA A 197 -3.61 14.77 -6.07
C ALA A 197 -3.48 14.26 -4.63
N SER A 198 -4.60 13.87 -4.02
CA SER A 198 -4.70 13.37 -2.65
C SER A 198 -5.80 12.29 -2.55
N THR A 199 -6.16 11.91 -1.33
CA THR A 199 -7.31 11.05 -1.04
C THR A 199 -8.32 11.80 -0.18
N LEU A 200 -9.61 11.43 -0.29
CA LEU A 200 -10.66 12.08 0.48
C LEU A 200 -10.38 12.04 1.99
N ALA A 201 -9.76 10.97 2.51
CA ALA A 201 -9.36 10.87 3.92
C ALA A 201 -8.45 12.00 4.41
N LYS A 202 -7.67 12.60 3.51
CA LYS A 202 -6.72 13.70 3.81
C LYS A 202 -7.31 15.09 3.57
N CYS A 203 -8.54 15.19 3.05
CA CYS A 203 -9.15 16.44 2.63
C CYS A 203 -10.10 17.06 3.66
N LYS A 204 -10.06 16.61 4.93
CA LYS A 204 -10.91 17.15 6.01
C LYS A 204 -10.81 18.68 6.08
N LYS A 205 -9.59 19.17 6.30
CA LYS A 205 -9.30 20.61 6.42
C LYS A 205 -9.69 21.39 5.15
N ASN A 206 -9.47 20.81 3.98
CA ASN A 206 -9.85 21.45 2.71
C ASN A 206 -11.37 21.63 2.57
N LEU A 207 -12.15 20.65 3.04
CA LEU A 207 -13.61 20.74 3.03
C LEU A 207 -14.12 21.70 4.11
N GLU A 208 -13.48 21.74 5.28
CA GLU A 208 -13.79 22.72 6.34
C GLU A 208 -13.50 24.16 5.89
N GLU A 209 -12.46 24.34 5.07
CA GLU A 209 -12.07 25.63 4.46
C GLU A 209 -12.89 26.03 3.22
N GLY A 210 -13.84 25.20 2.77
CA GLY A 210 -14.71 25.52 1.63
C GLY A 210 -14.04 25.37 0.26
N LYS A 211 -13.04 24.49 0.14
CA LYS A 211 -12.33 24.29 -1.12
C LYS A 211 -13.10 23.42 -2.11
N LEU A 212 -12.76 23.58 -3.39
CA LEU A 212 -13.23 22.72 -4.47
C LEU A 212 -12.43 21.41 -4.49
N VAL A 213 -13.14 20.28 -4.43
CA VAL A 213 -12.56 18.94 -4.43
C VAL A 213 -13.04 18.18 -5.66
N ASN A 214 -12.13 17.90 -6.58
CA ASN A 214 -12.44 17.14 -7.79
C ASN A 214 -12.28 15.64 -7.51
N MET A 215 -13.37 14.89 -7.61
CA MET A 215 -13.39 13.44 -7.39
C MET A 215 -12.89 12.70 -8.64
N GLY A 216 -11.79 11.96 -8.50
CA GLY A 216 -11.18 11.20 -9.60
C GLY A 216 -11.88 9.87 -9.88
N CYS A 217 -12.34 9.16 -8.85
CA CYS A 217 -13.22 7.99 -8.96
C CYS A 217 -13.80 7.69 -7.57
N LEU A 218 -15.07 8.01 -7.34
CA LEU A 218 -15.75 7.77 -6.07
C LEU A 218 -15.75 6.27 -5.75
N ARG A 219 -15.14 5.92 -4.61
CA ARG A 219 -15.03 4.54 -4.12
C ARG A 219 -15.67 4.45 -2.75
N ARG A 220 -16.64 3.56 -2.59
CA ARG A 220 -17.22 3.22 -1.31
C ARG A 220 -16.73 1.86 -0.84
N TRP A 221 -16.25 1.81 0.39
CA TRP A 221 -15.96 0.58 1.09
C TRP A 221 -17.24 0.08 1.78
N HIS A 222 -17.64 -1.15 1.45
CA HIS A 222 -18.75 -1.84 2.11
C HIS A 222 -18.20 -2.91 3.06
N PRO A 223 -18.45 -2.81 4.37
CA PRO A 223 -18.24 -3.94 5.28
C PRO A 223 -19.32 -5.00 5.02
N LYS A 224 -19.10 -5.93 4.08
CA LYS A 224 -20.07 -7.00 3.75
C LYS A 224 -19.74 -8.39 4.33
N GLY A 225 -18.60 -8.56 4.99
CA GLY A 225 -18.16 -9.87 5.52
C GLY A 225 -19.19 -10.58 6.42
N ASN A 226 -19.92 -9.85 7.28
CA ASN A 226 -20.88 -10.51 8.18
C ASN A 226 -22.12 -11.12 7.50
N GLN A 227 -22.56 -10.58 6.35
CA GLN A 227 -23.70 -11.15 5.61
C GLN A 227 -23.28 -12.36 4.79
N ASP A 228 -22.10 -12.28 4.16
CA ASP A 228 -21.55 -13.38 3.37
C ASP A 228 -21.21 -14.59 4.27
N LYS A 229 -20.70 -14.36 5.48
CA LYS A 229 -20.50 -15.40 6.51
C LYS A 229 -21.77 -16.15 6.90
N LYS A 230 -22.84 -15.43 7.19
CA LYS A 230 -24.14 -16.04 7.54
C LYS A 230 -24.71 -16.84 6.36
N ALA A 231 -24.56 -16.32 5.13
CA ALA A 231 -25.03 -17.00 3.93
C ALA A 231 -24.25 -18.31 3.67
N LEU A 232 -22.92 -18.29 3.79
CA LEU A 232 -22.06 -19.46 3.61
C LEU A 232 -22.35 -20.52 4.68
N VAL A 233 -22.40 -20.14 5.95
CA VAL A 233 -22.71 -21.07 7.06
C VAL A 233 -24.09 -21.71 6.87
N ASN A 234 -25.10 -20.96 6.44
CA ASN A 234 -26.44 -21.50 6.15
C ASN A 234 -26.46 -22.44 4.94
N MET A 235 -25.59 -22.23 3.95
CA MET A 235 -25.47 -23.13 2.79
C MET A 235 -24.69 -24.41 3.15
N LEU A 236 -23.59 -24.31 3.88
CA LEU A 236 -22.77 -25.45 4.29
C LEU A 236 -23.48 -26.35 5.30
N ARG A 237 -24.34 -25.79 6.16
CA ARG A 237 -25.18 -26.56 7.09
C ARG A 237 -26.34 -27.31 6.42
N ASN A 238 -26.64 -27.05 5.13
CA ASN A 238 -27.71 -27.73 4.42
C ASN A 238 -27.19 -28.42 3.14
N PRO A 239 -26.98 -29.75 3.17
CA PRO A 239 -26.44 -30.53 2.04
C PRO A 239 -27.20 -30.36 0.72
N LYS A 240 -28.50 -30.04 0.78
CA LYS A 240 -29.35 -29.84 -0.42
C LYS A 240 -29.07 -28.52 -1.13
N ARG A 241 -28.40 -27.57 -0.47
CA ARG A 241 -28.09 -26.22 -0.99
C ARG A 241 -26.70 -26.10 -1.59
N LEU A 242 -25.84 -27.12 -1.47
CA LEU A 242 -24.52 -27.13 -2.12
C LEU A 242 -24.61 -27.02 -3.64
N GLY A 243 -25.72 -27.44 -4.25
CA GLY A 243 -25.99 -27.25 -5.68
C GLY A 243 -26.04 -25.78 -6.11
N GLU A 244 -26.39 -24.86 -5.19
CA GLU A 244 -26.47 -23.41 -5.44
C GLU A 244 -25.07 -22.82 -5.72
N LEU A 245 -24.01 -23.42 -5.17
CA LEU A 245 -22.62 -22.97 -5.40
C LEU A 245 -22.23 -23.01 -6.88
N LYS A 246 -22.78 -23.95 -7.65
CA LYS A 246 -22.51 -24.05 -9.09
C LYS A 246 -23.11 -22.90 -9.91
N SER A 247 -24.07 -22.18 -9.33
CA SER A 247 -24.78 -21.08 -10.00
C SER A 247 -24.24 -19.70 -9.65
N PHE A 248 -23.34 -19.59 -8.66
CA PHE A 248 -22.76 -18.31 -8.28
C PHE A 248 -21.65 -17.88 -9.22
N ASP A 249 -21.59 -16.57 -9.46
CA ASP A 249 -20.47 -15.96 -10.16
C ASP A 249 -19.15 -16.21 -9.42
N VAL A 250 -18.07 -16.31 -10.20
CA VAL A 250 -16.71 -16.59 -9.72
C VAL A 250 -16.29 -15.57 -8.63
N THR A 251 -16.71 -14.31 -8.74
CA THR A 251 -16.43 -13.26 -7.74
C THR A 251 -17.12 -13.52 -6.40
N VAL A 252 -18.29 -14.15 -6.40
CA VAL A 252 -19.04 -14.52 -5.19
C VAL A 252 -18.42 -15.76 -4.55
N LEU A 253 -18.06 -16.76 -5.37
CA LEU A 253 -17.36 -17.97 -4.92
C LEU A 253 -15.99 -17.66 -4.31
N PHE A 254 -15.20 -16.78 -4.92
CA PHE A 254 -13.93 -16.31 -4.36
C PHE A 254 -14.10 -15.59 -3.03
N ARG A 255 -15.22 -14.88 -2.84
CA ARG A 255 -15.52 -14.18 -1.59
C ARG A 255 -15.82 -15.17 -0.46
N TYR A 256 -16.60 -16.22 -0.74
CA TYR A 256 -16.85 -17.30 0.20
C TYR A 256 -15.57 -18.10 0.52
N PHE A 257 -14.73 -18.37 -0.48
CA PHE A 257 -13.45 -19.05 -0.29
C PHE A 257 -12.47 -18.25 0.59
N SER A 258 -12.47 -16.91 0.46
CA SER A 258 -11.68 -16.03 1.32
C SER A 258 -12.14 -16.06 2.79
N GLU A 259 -13.39 -16.42 3.07
CA GLU A 259 -13.89 -16.60 4.43
C GLU A 259 -13.60 -18.00 5.00
N GLU A 260 -13.63 -19.07 4.21
CA GLU A 260 -13.12 -20.38 4.64
C GLU A 260 -11.63 -20.32 4.99
N PHE A 261 -10.82 -19.59 4.21
CA PHE A 261 -9.41 -19.34 4.57
C PHE A 261 -9.27 -18.56 5.88
N SER A 262 -10.25 -17.70 6.20
CA SER A 262 -10.30 -17.02 7.51
C SER A 262 -10.68 -17.98 8.64
N GLN A 263 -11.49 -19.01 8.38
CA GLN A 263 -11.80 -20.06 9.36
C GLN A 263 -10.61 -20.99 9.61
N GLY A 264 -9.88 -21.42 8.58
CA GLY A 264 -8.66 -22.22 8.74
C GLY A 264 -7.51 -21.46 9.45
N ILE A 265 -7.51 -20.13 9.42
CA ILE A 265 -6.59 -19.29 10.21
C ILE A 265 -7.10 -19.10 11.65
N ASN A 266 -8.42 -19.05 11.86
CA ASN A 266 -9.00 -18.98 13.20
C ASN A 266 -8.89 -20.32 13.95
N GLU A 267 -8.81 -21.47 13.28
CA GLU A 267 -8.46 -22.76 13.90
C GLU A 267 -7.01 -22.81 14.42
N ILE A 268 -6.16 -21.84 14.04
CA ILE A 268 -4.78 -21.70 14.54
C ILE A 268 -4.70 -20.62 15.65
N LEU A 269 -5.81 -19.95 15.99
CA LEU A 269 -5.84 -18.95 17.06
C LEU A 269 -6.73 -19.49 18.20
N PRO A 270 -6.17 -19.72 19.41
CA PRO A 270 -6.98 -20.14 20.55
C PRO A 270 -8.12 -19.14 20.79
N GLU A 271 -9.32 -19.67 21.08
CA GLU A 271 -10.56 -18.90 21.24
C GLU A 271 -10.54 -17.90 22.41
N GLU A 272 -9.49 -17.87 23.23
CA GLU A 272 -9.28 -16.84 24.25
C GLU A 272 -7.81 -16.39 24.28
N GLY A 273 -7.56 -15.13 23.91
CA GLY A 273 -6.23 -14.52 23.91
C GLY A 273 -5.57 -14.49 22.53
N GLY A 274 -5.90 -13.49 21.72
CA GLY A 274 -5.20 -13.26 20.44
C GLY A 274 -3.68 -13.10 20.65
N LEU A 275 -2.89 -13.41 19.61
CA LEU A 275 -1.42 -13.35 19.66
C LEU A 275 -0.90 -12.06 20.36
N PRO A 276 0.10 -12.16 21.26
CA PRO A 276 0.56 -11.07 22.12
C PRO A 276 1.52 -10.11 21.39
N TYR A 277 1.16 -9.70 20.17
CA TYR A 277 1.99 -8.87 19.31
C TYR A 277 1.31 -7.56 18.96
N PRO A 278 2.08 -6.48 18.70
CA PRO A 278 1.50 -5.20 18.34
C PRO A 278 0.64 -5.27 17.07
N ARG A 279 -0.50 -4.57 17.12
CA ARG A 279 -1.51 -4.57 16.07
C ARG A 279 -1.72 -3.19 15.48
N ILE A 280 -2.19 -3.16 14.24
CA ILE A 280 -2.76 -1.97 13.61
C ILE A 280 -4.16 -2.33 13.15
N GLY A 281 -5.17 -1.78 13.84
CA GLY A 281 -6.54 -2.30 13.76
C GLY A 281 -6.61 -3.73 14.30
N ASP A 282 -7.30 -4.62 13.60
CA ASP A 282 -7.49 -6.00 14.05
C ASP A 282 -6.31 -6.93 13.69
N HIS A 283 -5.33 -6.43 12.93
CA HIS A 283 -4.26 -7.22 12.35
C HIS A 283 -2.92 -7.03 13.07
N VAL A 284 -2.22 -8.15 13.33
CA VAL A 284 -0.82 -8.13 13.76
C VAL A 284 0.03 -7.51 12.64
N ARG A 285 0.70 -6.40 12.95
CA ARG A 285 1.61 -5.70 12.03
C ARG A 285 2.56 -4.80 12.80
N PHE A 286 3.85 -5.14 12.78
CA PHE A 286 4.87 -4.36 13.48
C PHE A 286 6.25 -4.59 12.87
N ARG A 287 7.15 -3.62 13.05
CA ARG A 287 8.58 -3.81 12.74
C ARG A 287 9.22 -4.61 13.85
N LEU A 288 10.07 -5.57 13.53
CA LEU A 288 10.67 -6.49 14.48
C LEU A 288 11.31 -5.77 15.68
N GLN A 289 11.96 -4.62 15.43
CA GLN A 289 12.56 -3.73 16.43
C GLN A 289 11.60 -3.19 17.51
N LYS A 290 10.28 -3.34 17.35
CA LYS A 290 9.28 -2.96 18.34
C LYS A 290 9.00 -4.06 19.36
N LEU A 291 9.55 -5.27 19.18
CA LEU A 291 9.48 -6.28 20.22
C LEU A 291 10.56 -6.01 21.24
N ASP A 292 10.16 -5.97 22.50
CA ASP A 292 11.08 -6.06 23.61
C ASP A 292 11.69 -7.48 23.68
N ASP A 293 12.84 -7.57 24.33
CA ASP A 293 13.56 -8.84 24.57
C ASP A 293 13.96 -9.60 23.30
N ILE A 294 14.40 -8.87 22.26
CA ILE A 294 15.05 -9.46 21.09
C ILE A 294 16.52 -9.04 21.02
N HIS A 295 17.38 -9.96 20.60
CA HIS A 295 18.80 -9.67 20.38
C HIS A 295 18.93 -8.53 19.34
N PRO A 296 19.66 -7.42 19.61
CA PRO A 296 19.71 -6.27 18.70
C PRO A 296 20.14 -6.59 17.27
N LEU A 297 21.02 -7.59 17.11
CA LEU A 297 21.45 -8.07 15.80
C LEU A 297 20.34 -8.78 14.99
N LEU A 298 19.25 -9.26 15.61
CA LEU A 298 18.10 -9.84 14.89
C LEU A 298 17.29 -8.78 14.12
N CYS A 299 17.39 -7.50 14.52
CA CYS A 299 16.67 -6.41 13.87
C CYS A 299 17.18 -6.09 12.46
N ASN A 300 18.40 -6.51 12.12
CA ASN A 300 18.98 -6.37 10.79
C ASN A 300 19.12 -7.74 10.12
N ALA A 301 18.27 -8.03 9.13
CA ALA A 301 18.24 -9.30 8.42
C ALA A 301 19.52 -9.60 7.59
N ASN A 302 20.41 -8.62 7.40
CA ASN A 302 21.72 -8.86 6.77
C ASN A 302 22.76 -9.39 7.76
N ASN A 303 22.48 -9.38 9.06
CA ASN A 303 23.39 -9.93 10.05
C ASN A 303 23.41 -11.46 9.92
N VAL A 304 24.61 -12.03 9.90
CA VAL A 304 24.81 -13.46 9.76
C VAL A 304 25.00 -14.06 11.16
N PRO A 305 24.17 -15.03 11.58
CA PRO A 305 24.38 -15.72 12.83
C PRO A 305 25.68 -16.53 12.79
N GLN A 306 26.37 -16.59 13.92
CA GLN A 306 27.53 -17.44 14.09
C GLN A 306 27.10 -18.91 14.01
N ALA A 307 27.77 -19.67 13.14
CA ALA A 307 27.57 -21.11 13.07
C ALA A 307 28.11 -21.76 14.36
N SER A 308 27.21 -22.36 15.14
CA SER A 308 27.53 -23.17 16.32
C SER A 308 28.05 -24.56 15.91
N SER A 309 29.19 -24.64 15.20
CA SER A 309 29.85 -25.92 14.92
C SER A 309 31.02 -26.13 15.87
N ARG A 310 30.96 -27.18 16.70
CA ARG A 310 32.08 -27.63 17.54
C ARG A 310 33.28 -28.10 16.71
N LYS A 311 33.09 -28.33 15.40
CA LYS A 311 34.09 -28.85 14.45
C LYS A 311 34.53 -27.80 13.44
N ARG A 312 34.49 -26.51 13.81
CA ARG A 312 34.78 -25.41 12.87
C ARG A 312 36.18 -25.51 12.26
N SER A 313 37.17 -25.91 13.05
CA SER A 313 38.53 -26.18 12.58
C SER A 313 38.58 -27.38 11.62
N GLU A 314 37.91 -28.49 11.96
CA GLU A 314 37.86 -29.67 11.08
C GLU A 314 37.18 -29.37 9.73
N LEU A 315 36.08 -28.62 9.74
CA LEU A 315 35.35 -28.24 8.52
C LEU A 315 36.17 -27.28 7.66
N LEU A 316 36.80 -26.28 8.27
CA LEU A 316 37.68 -25.36 7.54
C LEU A 316 38.88 -26.10 6.94
N GLN A 317 39.47 -27.05 7.69
CA GLN A 317 40.53 -27.91 7.18
C GLN A 317 40.07 -28.69 5.95
N GLN A 318 38.91 -29.35 6.01
CA GLN A 318 38.35 -30.11 4.89
C GLN A 318 38.04 -29.23 3.66
N GLU A 319 37.50 -28.03 3.87
CA GLU A 319 37.21 -27.10 2.77
C GLU A 319 38.49 -26.62 2.09
N ILE A 320 39.55 -26.32 2.85
CA ILE A 320 40.85 -25.95 2.29
C ILE A 320 41.45 -27.16 1.56
N GLU A 321 41.49 -28.33 2.17
CA GLU A 321 42.01 -29.54 1.51
C GLU A 321 41.27 -29.82 0.19
N GLN A 322 39.94 -29.76 0.17
CA GLN A 322 39.14 -29.95 -1.04
C GLN A 322 39.34 -28.86 -2.10
N ALA A 323 39.42 -27.60 -1.69
CA ALA A 323 39.62 -26.49 -2.63
C ALA A 323 40.98 -26.58 -3.32
N PHE A 324 42.00 -27.05 -2.59
CA PHE A 324 43.36 -27.15 -3.08
C PHE A 324 43.68 -28.52 -3.72
N GLU A 325 42.88 -29.57 -3.47
CA GLU A 325 43.01 -30.91 -4.10
C GLU A 325 43.14 -30.84 -5.62
N ARG A 326 42.42 -29.91 -6.25
CA ARG A 326 42.41 -29.71 -7.71
C ARG A 326 43.40 -28.66 -8.19
N TRP A 327 44.22 -28.07 -7.31
CA TRP A 327 45.13 -27.01 -7.68
C TRP A 327 46.47 -27.57 -8.19
N PRO A 328 46.85 -27.33 -9.47
CA PRO A 328 48.02 -27.97 -10.07
C PRO A 328 49.36 -27.59 -9.41
N ASN A 329 49.38 -26.50 -8.64
CA ASN A 329 50.60 -25.92 -8.07
C ASN A 329 50.77 -26.19 -6.56
N ILE A 330 49.99 -27.12 -5.98
CA ILE A 330 49.95 -27.31 -4.53
C ILE A 330 51.28 -27.80 -3.91
N GLY A 331 52.21 -28.33 -4.72
CA GLY A 331 53.57 -28.65 -4.29
C GLY A 331 53.68 -29.67 -3.15
N GLY A 332 52.60 -30.40 -2.83
CA GLY A 332 52.56 -31.40 -1.75
C GLY A 332 52.37 -30.84 -0.34
N GLY A 333 52.01 -29.57 -0.18
CA GLY A 333 51.74 -29.00 1.14
C GLY A 333 50.51 -29.63 1.81
N VAL A 334 50.66 -30.09 3.05
CA VAL A 334 49.57 -30.61 3.89
C VAL A 334 49.11 -29.52 4.84
N VAL A 335 47.81 -29.25 4.88
CA VAL A 335 47.21 -28.29 5.79
C VAL A 335 47.21 -28.89 7.19
N THR A 336 47.93 -28.29 8.13
CA THR A 336 47.95 -28.78 9.51
C THR A 336 46.84 -28.15 10.35
N SER A 337 46.30 -28.90 11.32
CA SER A 337 45.25 -28.37 12.20
C SER A 337 45.70 -27.13 12.99
N LYS A 338 47.00 -27.01 13.28
CA LYS A 338 47.58 -25.83 13.95
C LYS A 338 47.54 -24.58 13.07
N GLU A 339 47.78 -24.70 11.77
CA GLU A 339 47.65 -23.58 10.83
C GLU A 339 46.19 -23.14 10.71
N VAL A 340 45.26 -24.10 10.63
CA VAL A 340 43.82 -23.84 10.57
C VAL A 340 43.33 -23.11 11.82
N GLU A 341 43.82 -23.50 13.00
CA GLU A 341 43.51 -22.80 14.26
C GLU A 341 43.98 -21.34 14.26
N THR A 342 45.10 -21.01 13.60
CA THR A 342 45.54 -19.60 13.46
C THR A 342 44.65 -18.79 12.52
N CYS A 343 43.94 -19.43 11.60
CA CYS A 343 43.00 -18.78 10.69
C CYS A 343 41.63 -18.51 11.35
N ILE A 344 41.37 -19.08 12.53
CA ILE A 344 40.12 -18.87 13.27
C ILE A 344 40.33 -17.80 14.33
N LEU A 345 39.54 -16.73 14.24
CA LEU A 345 39.47 -15.73 15.30
C LEU A 345 38.99 -16.42 16.58
N LYS A 346 39.81 -16.35 17.63
CA LYS A 346 39.43 -16.79 18.98
C LYS A 346 38.20 -15.99 19.43
N GLU A 347 37.29 -16.64 20.15
CA GLU A 347 36.02 -16.03 20.56
C GLU A 347 36.27 -14.67 21.23
N PRO A 348 35.68 -13.57 20.70
CA PRO A 348 35.75 -12.30 21.40
C PRO A 348 35.04 -12.42 22.75
N ALA A 349 35.62 -11.83 23.79
CA ALA A 349 35.23 -11.98 25.19
C ALA A 349 33.80 -11.48 25.56
N GLU A 350 33.02 -10.99 24.59
CA GLU A 350 31.72 -10.36 24.84
C GLU A 350 30.58 -11.08 24.09
N ALA A 351 29.75 -11.81 24.84
CA ALA A 351 28.60 -12.56 24.33
C ALA A 351 27.55 -11.72 23.59
N ASN A 352 27.44 -10.41 23.90
CA ASN A 352 26.41 -9.52 23.33
C ASN A 352 26.75 -8.98 21.92
N LYS A 353 27.93 -9.31 21.37
CA LYS A 353 28.35 -8.89 20.02
C LYS A 353 28.15 -9.97 18.96
N LEU A 354 27.72 -11.16 19.34
CA LEU A 354 27.59 -12.31 18.45
C LEU A 354 26.14 -12.79 18.43
N LEU A 355 25.57 -12.91 17.24
CA LEU A 355 24.25 -13.48 17.06
C LEU A 355 24.37 -15.00 16.99
N LYS A 356 23.73 -15.76 17.89
CA LYS A 356 23.75 -17.23 17.82
C LYS A 356 22.61 -17.75 16.96
N MET A 357 22.78 -18.94 16.40
CA MET A 357 21.70 -19.64 15.69
C MET A 357 20.51 -19.98 16.60
N GLU A 358 20.77 -20.19 17.89
CA GLU A 358 19.72 -20.43 18.90
C GLU A 358 18.76 -19.24 19.01
N ASP A 359 19.27 -18.00 19.05
CA ASP A 359 18.46 -16.79 19.12
C ASP A 359 17.55 -16.63 17.89
N VAL A 360 18.10 -16.94 16.70
CA VAL A 360 17.35 -16.93 15.43
C VAL A 360 16.23 -17.98 15.46
N ASN A 361 16.52 -19.19 15.92
CA ASN A 361 15.55 -20.28 15.99
C ASN A 361 14.45 -20.02 17.03
N GLN A 362 14.81 -19.47 18.20
CA GLN A 362 13.84 -19.06 19.21
C GLN A 362 12.92 -17.97 18.68
N LEU A 363 13.46 -16.94 18.01
CA LEU A 363 12.62 -15.91 17.39
C LEU A 363 11.74 -16.49 16.28
N ARG A 364 12.26 -17.42 15.47
CA ARG A 364 11.51 -18.11 14.42
C ARG A 364 10.30 -18.84 15.01
N GLN A 365 10.49 -19.56 16.11
CA GLN A 365 9.45 -20.30 16.81
C GLN A 365 8.46 -19.37 17.51
N ARG A 366 8.95 -18.29 18.14
CA ARG A 366 8.11 -17.25 18.75
C ARG A 366 7.15 -16.66 17.71
N LEU A 367 7.64 -16.34 16.52
CA LEU A 367 6.85 -15.74 15.44
C LEU A 367 6.22 -16.77 14.49
N ASP A 368 6.02 -18.01 14.93
CA ASP A 368 5.42 -19.03 14.09
C ASP A 368 3.99 -18.68 13.69
N GLY A 369 3.58 -19.10 12.49
CA GLY A 369 2.30 -18.69 11.90
C GLY A 369 2.22 -17.24 11.41
N LEU A 370 3.23 -16.39 11.64
CA LEU A 370 3.30 -15.03 11.11
C LEU A 370 4.23 -14.91 9.89
N VAL A 371 3.90 -13.97 9.01
CA VAL A 371 4.74 -13.63 7.86
C VAL A 371 5.82 -12.64 8.29
N ARG A 372 7.06 -12.97 7.93
CA ARG A 372 8.25 -12.13 8.16
C ARG A 372 8.77 -11.72 6.79
N THR A 373 8.77 -10.43 6.49
CA THR A 373 9.20 -9.90 5.19
C THR A 373 10.15 -8.74 5.37
N PRO A 374 11.21 -8.62 4.55
CA PRO A 374 11.99 -7.40 4.50
C PRO A 374 11.13 -6.25 3.94
N LEU A 375 11.55 -5.02 4.22
CA LEU A 375 10.94 -3.81 3.65
C LEU A 375 11.63 -3.41 2.34
N ASP A 376 10.84 -3.00 1.34
CA ASP A 376 11.37 -2.46 0.08
C ASP A 376 12.25 -1.24 0.36
N ARG A 377 13.49 -1.29 -0.14
CA ARG A 377 14.58 -0.30 0.06
C ARG A 377 15.16 -0.21 1.47
N ASN A 378 14.79 -1.11 2.38
CA ASN A 378 15.46 -1.28 3.66
C ASN A 378 15.49 -2.77 4.00
N THR A 379 16.44 -3.49 3.41
CA THR A 379 16.57 -4.95 3.59
C THR A 379 17.04 -5.34 4.99
N GLY A 380 17.55 -4.39 5.78
CA GLY A 380 17.91 -4.65 7.16
C GLY A 380 16.67 -4.85 8.03
N GLU A 381 15.67 -3.99 7.90
CA GLU A 381 14.46 -4.09 8.74
C GLU A 381 13.54 -5.24 8.31
N THR A 382 13.09 -6.02 9.30
CA THR A 382 12.06 -7.05 9.13
C THR A 382 10.71 -6.54 9.61
N LEU A 383 9.68 -6.65 8.76
CA LEU A 383 8.28 -6.47 9.14
C LEU A 383 7.66 -7.82 9.46
N VAL A 384 6.97 -7.89 10.58
CA VAL A 384 6.10 -9.01 10.96
C VAL A 384 4.66 -8.62 10.69
N ILE A 385 3.92 -9.48 9.99
CA ILE A 385 2.56 -9.23 9.54
C ILE A 385 1.74 -10.52 9.58
N CYS A 386 0.45 -10.42 9.90
CA CYS A 386 -0.41 -11.60 9.87
C CYS A 386 -0.60 -12.14 8.44
N PRO A 387 -0.78 -13.47 8.28
CA PRO A 387 -0.97 -14.09 6.96
C PRO A 387 -2.13 -13.51 6.16
N LYS A 388 -3.23 -13.14 6.81
CA LYS A 388 -4.40 -12.56 6.15
C LYS A 388 -4.06 -11.27 5.41
N LEU A 389 -3.41 -10.31 6.07
CA LEU A 389 -3.07 -9.03 5.46
C LEU A 389 -2.03 -9.20 4.33
N TYR A 390 -1.10 -10.15 4.49
CA TYR A 390 -0.15 -10.50 3.44
C TYR A 390 -0.85 -11.15 2.23
N HIS A 391 -1.78 -12.06 2.47
CA HIS A 391 -2.58 -12.72 1.44
C HIS A 391 -3.44 -11.72 0.67
N GLU A 392 -4.13 -10.80 1.35
CA GLU A 392 -4.89 -9.72 0.71
C GLU A 392 -3.99 -8.86 -0.20
N ALA A 393 -2.78 -8.54 0.25
CA ALA A 393 -1.80 -7.82 -0.57
C ALA A 393 -1.36 -8.65 -1.79
N MET A 394 -1.09 -9.95 -1.64
CA MET A 394 -0.78 -10.85 -2.75
C MET A 394 -1.92 -10.91 -3.78
N MET A 395 -3.17 -11.08 -3.31
CA MET A 395 -4.36 -11.13 -4.15
C MET A 395 -4.54 -9.81 -4.93
N MET A 396 -4.45 -8.67 -4.25
CA MET A 396 -4.59 -7.37 -4.90
C MET A 396 -3.47 -7.10 -5.93
N MET A 397 -2.24 -7.51 -5.63
CA MET A 397 -1.10 -7.18 -6.49
C MET A 397 -0.96 -8.09 -7.71
N PHE A 398 -1.40 -9.35 -7.60
CA PHE A 398 -1.25 -10.36 -8.64
C PHE A 398 -2.59 -10.89 -9.15
N VAL A 399 -3.33 -11.62 -8.34
CA VAL A 399 -4.50 -12.41 -8.80
C VAL A 399 -5.65 -11.55 -9.30
N CYS A 400 -5.97 -10.47 -8.59
CA CYS A 400 -7.05 -9.55 -8.93
C CYS A 400 -6.58 -8.39 -9.83
N ASN A 401 -5.30 -8.39 -10.23
CA ASN A 401 -4.74 -7.32 -11.03
C ASN A 401 -4.99 -7.61 -12.52
N PRO A 402 -5.65 -6.69 -13.26
CA PRO A 402 -5.99 -6.90 -14.66
C PRO A 402 -4.77 -7.00 -15.60
N GLY A 403 -3.57 -6.70 -15.10
CA GLY A 403 -2.32 -6.93 -15.81
C GLY A 403 -1.89 -8.40 -15.90
N TYR A 404 -2.57 -9.31 -15.20
CA TYR A 404 -2.31 -10.75 -15.25
C TYR A 404 -3.56 -11.53 -15.64
N ARG A 405 -3.35 -12.70 -16.23
CA ARG A 405 -4.41 -13.69 -16.45
C ARG A 405 -4.11 -14.97 -15.68
N ILE A 406 -5.15 -15.56 -15.09
CA ILE A 406 -5.05 -16.88 -14.45
C ILE A 406 -4.92 -17.95 -15.53
N VAL A 407 -3.95 -18.83 -15.36
CA VAL A 407 -3.66 -19.96 -16.25
C VAL A 407 -4.19 -21.22 -15.59
N LYS A 408 -4.96 -22.02 -16.33
CA LYS A 408 -5.61 -23.24 -15.81
C LYS A 408 -4.78 -24.49 -16.05
N GLU A 409 -3.89 -24.41 -17.02
CA GLU A 409 -2.99 -25.45 -17.44
C GLU A 409 -1.94 -25.72 -16.36
N ASP A 410 -1.56 -26.99 -16.23
CA ASP A 410 -0.52 -27.39 -15.29
C ASP A 410 0.86 -26.89 -15.73
N GLU A 411 1.73 -26.61 -14.77
CA GLU A 411 3.09 -26.13 -15.02
C GLU A 411 3.88 -27.09 -15.94
N ALA A 412 3.78 -28.41 -15.72
CA ALA A 412 4.52 -29.37 -16.53
C ALA A 412 4.06 -29.34 -18.00
N ALA A 413 2.75 -29.24 -18.22
CA ALA A 413 2.17 -29.13 -19.56
C ALA A 413 2.61 -27.84 -20.27
N ILE A 414 2.70 -26.72 -19.53
CA ILE A 414 3.18 -25.46 -20.08
C ILE A 414 4.66 -25.54 -20.45
N ILE A 415 5.50 -26.15 -19.60
CA ILE A 415 6.92 -26.33 -19.90
C ILE A 415 7.12 -27.21 -21.14
N GLU A 416 6.30 -28.26 -21.30
CA GLU A 416 6.29 -29.09 -22.50
C GLU A 416 5.87 -28.28 -23.73
N GLN A 417 4.78 -27.50 -23.63
CA GLN A 417 4.34 -26.62 -24.71
C GLN A 417 5.40 -25.58 -25.08
N MET A 418 6.09 -25.00 -24.10
CA MET A 418 7.22 -24.09 -24.34
C MET A 418 8.34 -24.76 -25.14
N ALA A 419 8.61 -26.04 -24.88
CA ALA A 419 9.62 -26.78 -25.62
C ALA A 419 9.19 -27.09 -27.06
N VAL A 420 7.90 -27.32 -27.30
CA VAL A 420 7.32 -27.45 -28.65
C VAL A 420 7.41 -26.12 -29.39
N ASP A 421 6.87 -25.04 -28.81
CA ASP A 421 6.85 -23.70 -29.40
C ASP A 421 8.28 -23.21 -29.71
N SER A 422 9.24 -23.49 -28.81
CA SER A 422 10.65 -23.16 -29.02
C SER A 422 11.24 -23.87 -30.24
N LYS A 423 10.86 -25.14 -30.49
CA LYS A 423 11.29 -25.87 -31.69
C LYS A 423 10.63 -25.33 -32.95
N GLU A 424 9.33 -25.05 -32.91
CA GLU A 424 8.56 -24.54 -34.05
C GLU A 424 9.10 -23.20 -34.55
N VAL A 425 9.50 -22.32 -33.63
CA VAL A 425 10.07 -21.00 -33.99
C VAL A 425 11.59 -21.03 -34.18
N GLY A 426 12.20 -22.22 -34.25
CA GLY A 426 13.62 -22.39 -34.60
C GLY A 426 14.61 -21.99 -33.50
N LEU A 427 14.17 -21.94 -32.23
CA LEU A 427 15.03 -21.54 -31.10
C LEU A 427 15.74 -22.72 -30.42
N SER A 428 15.66 -23.95 -30.93
CA SER A 428 16.23 -25.14 -30.27
C SER A 428 17.73 -25.03 -29.94
N ASP A 429 18.52 -24.47 -30.86
CA ASP A 429 19.98 -24.34 -30.72
C ASP A 429 20.37 -23.07 -29.96
N PHE A 430 19.58 -22.01 -30.13
CA PHE A 430 19.76 -20.70 -29.50
C PHE A 430 19.16 -20.61 -28.07
N GLY A 431 18.15 -21.40 -27.77
CA GLY A 431 17.24 -21.16 -26.65
C GLY A 431 17.06 -22.37 -25.75
N LYS A 432 18.11 -23.18 -25.56
CA LYS A 432 18.04 -24.42 -24.75
C LYS A 432 17.35 -24.17 -23.40
N LEU A 433 16.13 -24.69 -23.29
CA LEU A 433 15.33 -24.63 -22.08
C LEU A 433 15.92 -25.57 -21.03
N ASN A 434 15.99 -25.10 -19.79
CA ASN A 434 16.33 -25.95 -18.66
C ASN A 434 15.14 -26.86 -18.33
N LYS A 435 15.27 -28.16 -18.61
CA LYS A 435 14.24 -29.17 -18.33
C LYS A 435 13.90 -29.30 -16.83
N LYS A 436 14.79 -28.86 -15.94
CA LYS A 436 14.57 -28.82 -14.49
C LYS A 436 14.08 -27.44 -14.01
N GLY A 437 13.83 -26.51 -14.93
CA GLY A 437 13.36 -25.17 -14.59
C GLY A 437 11.91 -25.20 -14.11
N THR A 438 11.55 -24.25 -13.26
CA THR A 438 10.20 -24.06 -12.72
C THR A 438 9.87 -22.58 -12.73
N PHE A 439 8.58 -22.25 -12.76
CA PHE A 439 8.13 -20.87 -12.61
C PHE A 439 8.30 -20.39 -11.17
N GLY A 440 8.74 -19.15 -11.01
CA GLY A 440 9.01 -18.60 -9.69
C GLY A 440 7.76 -18.39 -8.86
N ALA A 441 7.91 -18.41 -7.54
CA ALA A 441 6.86 -18.01 -6.62
C ALA A 441 6.93 -16.49 -6.41
N ALA A 442 5.91 -15.79 -6.89
CA ALA A 442 5.75 -14.36 -6.66
C ALA A 442 5.55 -14.07 -5.18
N TYR A 443 6.00 -12.89 -4.76
CA TYR A 443 5.80 -12.39 -3.41
C TYR A 443 5.63 -10.87 -3.42
N VAL A 444 5.07 -10.33 -2.34
CA VAL A 444 4.95 -8.88 -2.14
C VAL A 444 5.89 -8.41 -1.03
N GLN A 445 6.47 -7.22 -1.21
CA GLN A 445 7.26 -6.53 -0.19
C GLN A 445 6.60 -5.20 0.19
N PRO A 446 6.27 -4.98 1.48
CA PRO A 446 5.78 -3.69 1.95
C PRO A 446 6.83 -2.59 1.77
N LYS A 447 6.39 -1.36 1.45
CA LYS A 447 7.29 -0.22 1.30
C LYS A 447 7.70 0.35 2.65
N HIS A 448 8.98 0.68 2.81
CA HIS A 448 9.49 1.21 4.09
C HIS A 448 8.76 2.48 4.58
N LYS A 449 8.43 3.41 3.67
CA LYS A 449 7.76 4.68 4.00
C LYS A 449 6.25 4.55 4.20
N ASP A 450 5.64 3.51 3.65
CA ASP A 450 4.19 3.34 3.62
C ASP A 450 3.88 1.85 3.61
N LEU A 451 3.60 1.31 4.80
CA LEU A 451 3.39 -0.13 5.03
C LEU A 451 2.06 -0.65 4.45
N ASP A 452 1.18 0.23 3.97
CA ASP A 452 -0.03 -0.15 3.26
C ASP A 452 0.22 -0.32 1.75
N ARG A 453 1.41 0.07 1.26
CA ARG A 453 1.80 -0.08 -0.14
C ARG A 453 2.80 -1.20 -0.31
N TYR A 454 2.55 -2.01 -1.32
CA TYR A 454 3.35 -3.20 -1.61
C TYR A 454 4.06 -3.07 -2.96
N ARG A 455 5.21 -3.75 -3.08
CA ARG A 455 5.92 -3.98 -4.33
C ARG A 455 5.72 -5.45 -4.72
N PRO A 456 5.11 -5.74 -5.88
CA PRO A 456 5.08 -7.08 -6.41
C PRO A 456 6.47 -7.45 -6.92
N ILE A 457 6.94 -8.66 -6.58
CA ILE A 457 8.18 -9.23 -7.08
C ILE A 457 7.88 -10.60 -7.71
N CYS A 458 8.37 -10.79 -8.94
CA CYS A 458 8.31 -12.05 -9.67
C CYS A 458 9.74 -12.60 -9.84
N PRO A 459 10.17 -13.59 -9.05
CA PRO A 459 11.47 -14.20 -9.22
C PRO A 459 11.55 -15.02 -10.50
N SER A 460 12.57 -14.81 -11.33
CA SER A 460 12.76 -15.54 -12.60
C SER A 460 13.98 -16.47 -12.61
N HIS A 461 14.66 -16.63 -11.47
CA HIS A 461 15.95 -17.33 -11.40
C HIS A 461 15.86 -18.84 -11.70
N SER A 462 14.69 -19.45 -11.49
CA SER A 462 14.41 -20.86 -11.73
C SER A 462 13.81 -21.14 -13.10
N GLU A 463 13.46 -20.10 -13.88
CA GLU A 463 12.71 -20.27 -15.12
C GLU A 463 13.45 -21.11 -16.17
N PRO A 464 12.72 -21.89 -16.99
CA PRO A 464 13.31 -22.70 -18.06
C PRO A 464 14.20 -21.89 -19.02
N SER A 465 13.84 -20.65 -19.35
CA SER A 465 14.54 -19.80 -20.33
C SER A 465 15.63 -18.89 -19.73
N VAL A 466 15.80 -18.87 -18.39
CA VAL A 466 16.56 -17.82 -17.66
C VAL A 466 17.98 -17.55 -18.20
N ARG A 467 18.70 -18.59 -18.62
CA ARG A 467 20.07 -18.45 -19.15
C ARG A 467 20.07 -17.71 -20.49
N THR A 468 19.12 -18.02 -21.35
CA THR A 468 18.95 -17.37 -22.64
C THR A 468 18.41 -15.96 -22.46
N SER A 469 17.42 -15.75 -21.59
CA SER A 469 16.89 -14.40 -21.29
C SER A 469 17.98 -13.46 -20.75
N LYS A 470 18.91 -13.95 -19.92
CA LYS A 470 20.10 -13.18 -19.49
C LYS A 470 21.02 -12.78 -20.66
N CYS A 471 21.25 -13.68 -21.61
CA CYS A 471 22.07 -13.40 -22.79
C CYS A 471 21.39 -12.37 -23.71
N VAL A 472 20.09 -12.56 -23.96
CA VAL A 472 19.25 -11.66 -24.76
C VAL A 472 19.16 -10.27 -24.13
N ALA A 473 18.97 -10.18 -22.81
CA ALA A 473 18.97 -8.90 -22.10
C ALA A 473 20.31 -8.17 -22.24
N ARG A 474 21.45 -8.89 -22.24
CA ARG A 474 22.77 -8.28 -22.49
C ARG A 474 22.90 -7.76 -23.92
N ALA A 475 22.40 -8.51 -24.90
CA ALA A 475 22.40 -8.10 -26.31
C ALA A 475 21.51 -6.87 -26.54
N LEU A 476 20.27 -6.86 -26.04
CA LEU A 476 19.38 -5.70 -26.14
C LEU A 476 19.98 -4.45 -25.46
N ASN A 477 20.57 -4.61 -24.28
CA ASN A 477 21.30 -3.52 -23.63
C ASN A 477 22.51 -3.06 -24.43
N HIS A 478 23.14 -3.92 -25.22
CA HIS A 478 24.21 -3.52 -26.13
C HIS A 478 23.67 -2.65 -27.26
N LEU A 479 22.58 -3.06 -27.92
CA LEU A 479 21.92 -2.27 -28.96
C LEU A 479 21.52 -0.89 -28.42
N LEU A 480 20.85 -0.87 -27.26
CA LEU A 480 20.37 0.35 -26.62
C LEU A 480 21.49 1.32 -26.20
N ARG A 481 22.69 0.81 -25.93
CA ARG A 481 23.86 1.64 -25.59
C ARG A 481 24.59 2.20 -26.80
N ASN A 482 24.31 1.68 -28.00
CA ASN A 482 24.97 2.07 -29.24
C ASN A 482 24.07 2.86 -30.20
N ILE A 483 22.82 3.16 -29.80
CA ILE A 483 22.02 4.17 -30.50
C ILE A 483 22.55 5.58 -30.18
N PRO A 484 22.30 6.59 -31.04
CA PRO A 484 22.78 7.95 -30.80
C PRO A 484 22.30 8.50 -29.45
N GLN A 485 23.23 9.07 -28.67
CA GLN A 485 22.94 9.58 -27.33
C GLN A 485 21.95 10.76 -27.31
N SER A 486 21.72 11.40 -28.46
CA SER A 486 20.72 12.44 -28.65
C SER A 486 19.29 11.91 -28.78
N TRP A 487 19.11 10.60 -28.99
CA TRP A 487 17.80 9.97 -29.22
C TRP A 487 17.16 9.40 -27.95
N HIS A 488 17.89 9.35 -26.84
CA HIS A 488 17.41 8.72 -25.60
C HIS A 488 17.98 9.35 -24.34
N PHE A 489 17.33 9.05 -23.21
CA PHE A 489 17.75 9.49 -21.87
C PHE A 489 18.32 8.35 -21.01
N ASN A 490 18.55 7.17 -21.58
CA ASN A 490 19.11 6.04 -20.83
C ASN A 490 20.46 6.37 -20.20
N LEU A 491 20.56 6.08 -18.91
CA LEU A 491 21.78 6.17 -18.10
C LEU A 491 22.26 4.76 -17.77
N LYS A 492 23.57 4.53 -17.77
CA LYS A 492 24.13 3.21 -17.42
C LYS A 492 24.17 3.00 -15.92
N ALA A 493 24.29 4.08 -15.15
CA ALA A 493 24.30 4.08 -13.71
C ALA A 493 23.63 5.35 -13.17
N VAL A 494 23.08 5.27 -11.96
CA VAL A 494 22.46 6.42 -11.28
C VAL A 494 23.48 7.54 -11.04
N SER A 495 24.76 7.18 -10.85
CA SER A 495 25.85 8.14 -10.72
C SER A 495 26.06 9.01 -11.97
N GLU A 496 25.54 8.62 -13.14
CA GLU A 496 25.65 9.40 -14.37
C GLU A 496 24.63 10.56 -14.45
N VAL A 497 23.63 10.61 -13.57
CA VAL A 497 22.61 11.68 -13.55
C VAL A 497 23.27 13.05 -13.39
N VAL A 498 24.13 13.21 -12.37
CA VAL A 498 24.76 14.49 -12.03
C VAL A 498 25.67 14.99 -13.17
N PRO A 499 26.63 14.19 -13.68
CA PRO A 499 27.44 14.60 -14.83
C PRO A 499 26.62 14.95 -16.08
N ARG A 500 25.51 14.23 -16.33
CA ARG A 500 24.64 14.49 -17.47
C ARG A 500 23.94 15.84 -17.35
N LEU A 501 23.39 16.14 -16.17
CA LEU A 501 22.76 17.44 -15.88
C LEU A 501 23.77 18.59 -15.96
N ASP A 502 24.99 18.41 -15.46
CA ASP A 502 26.04 19.42 -15.57
C ASP A 502 26.41 19.73 -17.02
N SER A 503 26.49 18.69 -17.86
CA SER A 503 26.75 18.86 -19.29
C SER A 503 25.61 19.61 -20.00
N MET A 504 24.36 19.32 -19.64
CA MET A 504 23.18 20.05 -20.12
C MET A 504 23.24 21.52 -19.68
N ASN A 505 23.49 21.79 -18.40
CA ASN A 505 23.60 23.15 -17.85
C ASN A 505 24.73 23.96 -18.51
N LYS A 506 25.89 23.35 -18.76
CA LYS A 506 27.00 23.98 -19.50
C LYS A 506 26.63 24.29 -20.96
N THR A 507 25.84 23.44 -21.60
CA THR A 507 25.39 23.63 -22.98
C THR A 507 24.35 24.75 -23.08
N MET A 508 23.39 24.79 -22.15
CA MET A 508 22.38 25.86 -22.07
C MET A 508 23.02 27.22 -21.81
N ARG A 509 23.95 27.31 -20.84
CA ARG A 509 24.69 28.55 -20.55
C ARG A 509 25.44 29.09 -21.77
N ARG A 510 26.06 28.21 -22.55
CA ARG A 510 26.78 28.60 -23.78
C ARG A 510 25.86 29.08 -24.89
N ARG A 511 24.65 28.52 -25.02
CA ARG A 511 23.76 28.79 -26.17
C ARG A 511 22.74 29.90 -25.92
N CYS A 512 22.31 30.11 -24.67
CA CYS A 512 21.14 30.94 -24.37
C CYS A 512 21.46 32.17 -23.48
N GLY A 513 22.71 32.36 -23.06
CA GLY A 513 23.12 33.50 -22.22
C GLY A 513 22.47 33.51 -20.82
N SER A 514 22.59 34.64 -20.12
CA SER A 514 22.15 34.85 -18.73
C SER A 514 20.65 35.13 -18.56
N GLY A 515 19.89 35.27 -19.64
CA GLY A 515 18.45 35.56 -19.62
C GLY A 515 17.52 34.33 -19.65
N LEU A 516 18.07 33.11 -19.60
CA LEU A 516 17.28 31.89 -19.73
C LEU A 516 16.55 31.55 -18.42
N HIS A 517 15.21 31.59 -18.45
CA HIS A 517 14.38 31.06 -17.38
C HIS A 517 14.09 29.57 -17.62
N MET A 518 14.52 28.70 -16.70
CA MET A 518 14.24 27.27 -16.74
C MET A 518 13.21 26.90 -15.68
N SER A 519 12.14 26.23 -16.10
CA SER A 519 11.24 25.50 -15.22
C SER A 519 11.52 24.00 -15.33
N THR A 520 11.51 23.30 -14.19
CA THR A 520 11.73 21.85 -14.15
C THR A 520 10.52 21.18 -13.52
N MET A 521 10.15 20.03 -14.07
CA MET A 521 9.05 19.21 -13.57
C MET A 521 9.54 17.77 -13.42
N SER A 522 9.08 17.09 -12.36
CA SER A 522 9.45 15.71 -12.07
C SER A 522 8.19 14.84 -12.08
N TYR A 523 8.27 13.71 -12.78
CA TYR A 523 7.16 12.78 -12.97
C TYR A 523 7.59 11.37 -12.56
N ASP A 524 6.66 10.62 -11.97
CA ASP A 524 6.84 9.22 -11.57
C ASP A 524 5.75 8.36 -12.24
N ILE A 525 6.17 7.44 -13.12
CA ILE A 525 5.26 6.53 -13.81
C ILE A 525 4.86 5.42 -12.84
N LYS A 526 3.58 5.34 -12.51
CA LYS A 526 3.04 4.29 -11.64
C LYS A 526 2.94 2.97 -12.38
N ASP A 527 3.39 1.90 -11.71
CA ASP A 527 3.25 0.51 -12.15
C ASP A 527 3.82 0.26 -13.55
N MET A 528 4.97 0.87 -13.86
CA MET A 528 5.53 0.83 -15.22
C MET A 528 5.69 -0.61 -15.76
N PHE A 529 6.06 -1.58 -14.93
CA PHE A 529 6.34 -2.93 -15.39
C PHE A 529 5.08 -3.73 -15.76
N SER A 530 4.00 -3.60 -14.99
CA SER A 530 2.76 -4.35 -15.24
C SER A 530 1.83 -3.67 -16.26
N LYS A 531 2.13 -2.42 -16.65
CA LYS A 531 1.32 -1.65 -17.59
C LYS A 531 1.94 -1.51 -18.98
N LEU A 532 3.08 -2.16 -19.24
CA LEU A 532 3.73 -2.14 -20.56
C LEU A 532 3.03 -3.11 -21.52
N PRO A 533 2.37 -2.63 -22.59
CA PRO A 533 1.70 -3.53 -23.53
C PRO A 533 2.74 -4.33 -24.32
N HIS A 534 2.60 -5.66 -24.36
CA HIS A 534 3.54 -6.55 -25.08
C HIS A 534 3.72 -6.12 -26.54
N LYS A 535 2.65 -5.69 -27.21
CA LYS A 535 2.72 -5.15 -28.58
C LYS A 535 3.71 -3.98 -28.71
N LYS A 536 3.69 -3.05 -27.75
CA LYS A 536 4.59 -1.88 -27.76
C LYS A 536 6.03 -2.26 -27.46
N ILE A 537 6.25 -3.29 -26.62
CA ILE A 537 7.58 -3.85 -26.39
C ILE A 537 8.13 -4.43 -27.69
N ILE A 538 7.34 -5.24 -28.39
CA ILE A 538 7.73 -5.86 -29.68
C ILE A 538 8.03 -4.78 -30.72
N GLU A 539 7.16 -3.76 -30.87
CA GLU A 539 7.41 -2.64 -31.80
C GLU A 539 8.75 -1.93 -31.50
N ALA A 540 9.08 -1.71 -30.23
CA ALA A 540 10.35 -1.09 -29.84
C ALA A 540 11.57 -1.97 -30.11
N VAL A 541 11.43 -3.29 -29.88
CA VAL A 541 12.48 -4.29 -30.19
C VAL A 541 12.69 -4.39 -31.70
N ASP A 542 11.61 -4.41 -32.48
CA ASP A 542 11.68 -4.45 -33.94
C ASP A 542 12.39 -3.21 -34.48
N TRP A 543 12.00 -2.02 -34.01
CA TRP A 543 12.63 -0.75 -34.38
C TRP A 543 14.14 -0.74 -34.12
N ILE A 544 14.58 -1.12 -32.92
CA ILE A 544 16.02 -1.07 -32.59
C ILE A 544 16.81 -2.10 -33.39
N ILE A 545 16.24 -3.28 -33.63
CA ILE A 545 16.88 -4.31 -34.45
C ILE A 545 17.02 -3.82 -35.90
N ASP A 546 15.96 -3.28 -36.50
CA ASP A 546 15.98 -2.78 -37.88
C ASP A 546 16.97 -1.61 -38.02
N HIS A 547 17.08 -0.73 -37.02
CA HIS A 547 18.09 0.33 -37.00
C HIS A 547 19.53 -0.21 -37.14
N PHE A 548 19.85 -1.33 -36.50
CA PHE A 548 21.19 -1.92 -36.61
C PHE A 548 21.35 -2.77 -37.88
N LYS A 549 20.30 -3.45 -38.34
CA LYS A 549 20.31 -4.19 -39.62
C LYS A 549 20.56 -3.26 -40.81
N THR A 550 19.92 -2.10 -40.85
CA THR A 550 20.14 -1.07 -41.89
C THR A 550 21.58 -0.54 -41.90
N LYS A 551 22.31 -0.66 -40.78
CA LYS A 551 23.75 -0.33 -40.67
C LYS A 551 24.68 -1.51 -40.96
N GLY A 552 24.14 -2.63 -41.47
CA GLY A 552 24.91 -3.83 -41.80
C GLY A 552 25.27 -4.72 -40.61
N VAL A 553 24.77 -4.42 -39.40
CA VAL A 553 24.96 -5.28 -38.23
C VAL A 553 23.99 -6.46 -38.32
N LYS A 554 24.52 -7.68 -38.23
CA LYS A 554 23.72 -8.92 -38.29
C LYS A 554 23.62 -9.66 -36.96
N MET A 555 24.59 -9.46 -36.08
CA MET A 555 24.72 -10.23 -34.84
C MET A 555 25.32 -9.40 -33.70
N VAL A 556 25.11 -9.87 -32.48
CA VAL A 556 25.77 -9.39 -31.26
C VAL A 556 26.45 -10.55 -30.58
N ARG A 557 27.69 -10.33 -30.10
CA ARG A 557 28.39 -11.29 -29.24
C ARG A 557 28.20 -10.90 -27.79
N VAL A 558 27.86 -11.86 -26.93
CA VAL A 558 27.71 -11.65 -25.48
C VAL A 558 28.54 -12.65 -24.70
N ASN A 559 29.14 -12.21 -23.60
CA ASN A 559 29.79 -13.12 -22.65
C ASN A 559 28.68 -13.79 -21.79
N PRO A 560 28.51 -15.13 -21.81
CA PRO A 560 27.49 -15.81 -21.01
C PRO A 560 27.80 -15.82 -19.50
N GLN A 561 29.08 -15.88 -19.12
CA GLN A 561 29.53 -16.06 -17.74
C GLN A 561 29.98 -14.76 -17.06
N GLY A 562 30.28 -13.72 -17.85
CA GLY A 562 30.82 -12.46 -17.35
C GLY A 562 30.08 -11.21 -17.82
N LYS A 563 30.77 -10.08 -17.75
CA LYS A 563 30.34 -8.80 -18.32
C LYS A 563 30.89 -8.67 -19.74
N GLY A 564 30.13 -8.05 -20.64
CA GLY A 564 30.61 -7.71 -21.97
C GLY A 564 29.63 -8.09 -23.08
N SER A 565 29.63 -7.26 -24.11
CA SER A 565 28.83 -7.40 -25.33
C SER A 565 29.47 -6.57 -26.44
N THR A 566 29.56 -7.08 -27.66
CA THR A 566 30.21 -6.39 -28.79
C THR A 566 29.59 -6.74 -30.14
N PHE A 567 29.71 -5.85 -31.12
CA PHE A 567 29.43 -6.11 -32.54
C PHE A 567 30.62 -6.73 -33.29
N GLY A 568 31.84 -6.57 -32.75
CA GLY A 568 33.08 -6.92 -33.44
C GLY A 568 33.55 -8.37 -33.23
N ARG A 569 34.65 -8.73 -33.90
CA ARG A 569 35.39 -9.97 -33.62
C ARG A 569 36.12 -9.81 -32.28
N THR A 570 35.93 -10.75 -31.38
CA THR A 570 36.72 -10.87 -30.15
C THR A 570 37.99 -11.65 -30.47
N THR A 571 39.15 -11.03 -30.26
CA THR A 571 40.44 -11.73 -30.27
C THR A 571 40.53 -12.60 -29.01
N GLY A 572 40.35 -13.91 -29.15
CA GLY A 572 41.02 -14.86 -28.25
C GLY A 572 40.24 -15.57 -27.16
N ASP A 573 38.90 -15.52 -27.08
CA ASP A 573 38.15 -16.38 -26.14
C ASP A 573 36.96 -17.07 -26.83
N ASP A 574 37.03 -18.40 -26.96
CA ASP A 574 36.02 -19.29 -27.57
C ASP A 574 34.68 -19.34 -26.80
N HIS A 575 34.51 -18.54 -25.76
CA HIS A 575 33.41 -18.66 -24.80
C HIS A 575 32.31 -17.59 -25.00
N TRP A 576 32.46 -16.71 -26.00
CA TRP A 576 31.45 -15.70 -26.33
C TRP A 576 30.34 -16.29 -27.18
N ARG A 577 29.10 -16.07 -26.76
CA ARG A 577 27.92 -16.51 -27.49
C ARG A 577 27.57 -15.49 -28.57
N VAL A 578 27.46 -15.96 -29.81
CA VAL A 578 26.92 -15.18 -30.93
C VAL A 578 25.39 -15.27 -30.89
N ILE A 579 24.73 -14.14 -31.12
CA ILE A 579 23.28 -14.02 -31.20
C ILE A 579 22.94 -13.28 -32.48
N ASP A 580 22.24 -13.93 -33.42
CA ASP A 580 21.72 -13.24 -34.60
C ASP A 580 20.59 -12.29 -34.20
N LEU A 581 20.44 -11.16 -34.91
CA LEU A 581 19.41 -10.18 -34.59
C LEU A 581 17.98 -10.71 -34.84
N GLU A 582 17.76 -11.63 -35.79
CA GLU A 582 16.46 -12.28 -35.97
C GLU A 582 16.18 -13.33 -34.88
N GLU A 583 17.21 -14.05 -34.41
CA GLU A 583 17.07 -14.93 -33.25
C GLU A 583 16.71 -14.11 -32.00
N LEU A 584 17.34 -12.95 -31.82
CA LEU A 584 17.05 -12.02 -30.72
C LEU A 584 15.59 -11.57 -30.75
N ARG A 585 15.11 -11.14 -31.92
CA ARG A 585 13.72 -10.75 -32.15
C ARG A 585 12.74 -11.89 -31.85
N THR A 586 13.03 -13.07 -32.39
CA THR A 586 12.18 -14.26 -32.24
C THR A 586 12.11 -14.71 -30.79
N PHE A 587 13.25 -14.71 -30.09
CA PHE A 587 13.29 -15.04 -28.67
C PHE A 587 12.49 -14.06 -27.81
N VAL A 588 12.57 -12.75 -28.05
CA VAL A 588 11.78 -11.78 -27.26
C VAL A 588 10.29 -12.03 -27.41
N ARG A 589 9.81 -12.35 -28.62
CA ARG A 589 8.40 -12.69 -28.85
C ARG A 589 8.00 -13.97 -28.14
N PHE A 590 8.88 -14.98 -28.17
CA PHE A 590 8.70 -16.23 -27.43
C PHE A 590 8.64 -15.99 -25.91
N ASP A 591 9.59 -15.27 -25.34
CA ASP A 591 9.69 -15.02 -23.89
C ASP A 591 8.48 -14.22 -23.38
N LEU A 592 8.03 -13.20 -24.13
CA LEU A 592 6.81 -12.44 -23.82
C LEU A 592 5.52 -13.28 -23.91
N LYS A 593 5.48 -14.31 -24.76
CA LYS A 593 4.35 -15.24 -24.84
C LYS A 593 4.34 -16.19 -23.63
N HIS A 594 5.52 -16.60 -23.17
CA HIS A 594 5.71 -17.61 -22.13
C HIS A 594 6.25 -17.05 -20.81
N THR A 595 5.81 -15.86 -20.42
CA THR A 595 6.09 -15.31 -19.09
C THR A 595 5.05 -15.84 -18.10
N TYR A 596 5.48 -16.67 -17.15
CA TYR A 596 4.58 -17.25 -16.14
C TYR A 596 5.17 -17.12 -14.74
N VAL A 597 4.30 -16.97 -13.74
CA VAL A 597 4.70 -16.90 -12.33
C VAL A 597 3.60 -17.51 -11.46
N LYS A 598 3.97 -18.10 -10.32
CA LYS A 598 3.00 -18.63 -9.34
C LYS A 598 2.67 -17.56 -8.31
N ALA A 599 1.40 -17.30 -8.04
CA ALA A 599 0.95 -16.42 -6.98
C ALA A 599 -0.19 -17.10 -6.21
N THR A 600 -0.10 -17.14 -4.87
CA THR A 600 -1.15 -17.71 -4.00
C THR A 600 -1.69 -19.07 -4.45
N GLY A 601 -0.81 -19.97 -4.88
CA GLY A 601 -1.18 -21.32 -5.32
C GLY A 601 -1.74 -21.44 -6.74
N VAL A 602 -1.91 -20.33 -7.46
CA VAL A 602 -2.33 -20.33 -8.87
C VAL A 602 -1.19 -19.89 -9.79
N LEU A 603 -1.21 -20.35 -11.04
CA LEU A 603 -0.30 -19.88 -12.07
C LEU A 603 -0.93 -18.69 -12.81
N ILE A 604 -0.13 -17.65 -13.04
CA ILE A 604 -0.54 -16.46 -13.80
C ILE A 604 0.46 -16.16 -14.92
N ASN A 605 -0.02 -15.48 -15.96
CA ASN A 605 0.75 -15.00 -17.11
C ASN A 605 0.51 -13.51 -17.33
#